data_AF-A0A8S9JFM4-F1
#
_entry.id   AF-A0A8S9JFM4-F1
#
_cell.length_a   1.000
_cell.length_b   1.000
_cell.length_c   1.000
_cell.angle_alpha   90.00
_cell.angle_beta   90.00
_cell.angle_gamma   90.00
#
_symmetry.space_group_name_H-M   'P 1'
#
loop_
_entity.id
_entity.type
_entity.pdbx_description
1 polymer ?
#
loop_
_entity_poly.entity_id
_entity_poly.type
_entity_poly.pdbx_seq_one_letter_code
_entity_poly.pdbx_strand_id
1 'polypeptide(L)'
;MVGKEEPCVYQTPDAPVEARVQDLLSRMTLPEKIGQMTQIERTVASPAAFRDFFIGSVLNAGGSAPFEDAKSSDWADMIDGFQRSALASRLGIPIIYGTDAVHGNNNVYGATVFCHNIALGATRDADLVRRIGAATALEARASGVHWAFAPCVAVLGDPRWGRSYECYGEDPGLVSEMTSLVSGLQGEPPVEHPNGYPFVAGSNKVVACAKHFVGDGGTDKGVNEGNTIASYEDLEKIHIPPYLKCLAQGVSTVMASYSSWNGSNVHSNYFLLTEVLKEKLGFKITKKLKMIKKNASYEEENDYGSNMLMFVVLRWNSSVFMEVVDFPQRVSDD
;
A
#
# COMPACT_ATOMS: atom_id res chain seq x y z
N MET A 1 29.49 20.76 -31.24
CA MET A 1 29.97 19.86 -30.17
C MET A 1 28.75 19.23 -29.53
N VAL A 2 28.53 17.93 -29.75
CA VAL A 2 27.44 17.21 -29.06
C VAL A 2 27.89 17.10 -27.60
N GLY A 3 27.21 17.80 -26.70
CA GLY A 3 27.50 17.73 -25.27
C GLY A 3 27.38 16.28 -24.83
N LYS A 4 28.40 15.76 -24.14
CA LYS A 4 28.28 14.47 -23.46
C LYS A 4 27.09 14.56 -22.51
N GLU A 5 26.04 13.79 -22.76
CA GLU A 5 24.97 13.62 -21.79
C GLU A 5 25.59 13.16 -20.48
N GLU A 6 25.29 13.88 -19.39
CA GLU A 6 25.73 13.48 -18.06
C GLU A 6 25.17 12.09 -17.74
N PRO A 7 25.99 11.15 -17.23
CA PRO A 7 25.52 9.81 -16.92
C PRO A 7 24.38 9.83 -15.91
N CYS A 8 23.27 9.18 -16.25
CA CYS A 8 22.07 9.07 -15.40
C CYS A 8 22.32 8.07 -14.25
N VAL A 9 22.63 8.57 -13.05
CA VAL A 9 22.85 7.74 -11.86
C VAL A 9 21.63 6.87 -11.57
N TYR A 10 20.41 7.37 -11.76
CA TYR A 10 19.18 6.62 -11.51
C TYR A 10 19.04 5.33 -12.33
N GLN A 11 19.71 5.26 -13.49
CA GLN A 11 19.74 4.09 -14.38
C GLN A 11 20.89 3.13 -14.08
N THR A 12 21.78 3.47 -13.15
CA THR A 12 22.90 2.61 -12.75
C THR A 12 22.43 1.63 -11.67
N PRO A 13 22.30 0.32 -11.95
CA PRO A 13 21.65 -0.63 -11.02
C PRO A 13 22.34 -0.73 -9.66
N ASP A 14 23.68 -0.72 -9.67
CA ASP A 14 24.52 -0.89 -8.47
C ASP A 14 24.74 0.42 -7.69
N ALA A 15 24.24 1.55 -8.17
CA ALA A 15 24.31 2.80 -7.43
C ALA A 15 23.40 2.75 -6.19
N PRO A 16 23.78 3.37 -5.06
CA PRO A 16 22.94 3.39 -3.86
C PRO A 16 21.53 3.91 -4.16
N VAL A 17 20.49 3.24 -3.65
CA VAL A 17 19.08 3.59 -3.91
C VAL A 17 18.81 5.08 -3.67
N GLU A 18 19.33 5.64 -2.58
CA GLU A 18 19.17 7.07 -2.28
C GLU A 18 19.78 7.99 -3.34
N ALA A 19 20.94 7.63 -3.90
CA ALA A 19 21.55 8.40 -4.97
C ALA A 19 20.69 8.33 -6.25
N ARG A 20 20.15 7.15 -6.56
CA ARG A 20 19.23 6.95 -7.70
C ARG A 20 17.94 7.74 -7.53
N VAL A 21 17.35 7.74 -6.33
CA VAL A 21 16.14 8.51 -5.99
C VAL A 21 16.39 10.00 -6.13
N GLN A 22 17.48 10.54 -5.58
CA GLN A 22 17.79 11.97 -5.67
C GLN A 22 18.06 12.44 -7.10
N ASP A 23 18.84 11.66 -7.86
CA ASP A 23 19.09 11.94 -9.27
C ASP A 23 17.78 11.93 -10.09
N LEU A 24 16.93 10.91 -9.91
CA LEU A 24 15.63 10.85 -10.60
C LEU A 24 14.73 12.04 -10.23
N LEU A 25 14.56 12.34 -8.93
CA LEU A 25 13.70 13.43 -8.47
C LEU A 25 14.15 14.81 -8.97
N SER A 26 15.46 15.01 -9.16
CA SER A 26 16.00 16.26 -9.74
C SER A 26 15.69 16.41 -11.22
N ARG A 27 15.45 15.30 -11.93
CA ARG A 27 15.14 15.25 -13.36
C ARG A 27 13.64 15.30 -13.65
N MET A 28 12.79 15.06 -12.65
CA MET A 28 11.34 15.04 -12.79
C MET A 28 10.74 16.46 -12.79
N THR A 29 9.87 16.69 -13.75
CA THR A 29 8.90 17.80 -13.78
C THR A 29 7.83 17.62 -12.70
N LEU A 30 7.04 18.67 -12.44
CA LEU A 30 5.93 18.58 -11.51
C LEU A 30 4.85 17.56 -11.95
N PRO A 31 4.40 17.52 -13.22
CA PRO A 31 3.47 16.48 -13.69
C PRO A 31 4.00 15.06 -13.48
N GLU A 32 5.28 14.79 -13.75
CA GLU A 32 5.88 13.48 -13.48
C GLU A 32 5.87 13.14 -11.98
N LYS A 33 6.09 14.12 -11.09
CA LYS A 33 6.00 13.91 -9.63
C LYS A 33 4.58 13.60 -9.18
N ILE A 34 3.59 14.33 -9.70
CA ILE A 34 2.17 14.08 -9.42
C ILE A 34 1.75 12.71 -9.94
N GLY A 35 2.16 12.35 -11.16
CA GLY A 35 1.89 11.04 -11.75
C GLY A 35 2.41 9.89 -10.89
N GLN A 36 3.62 10.03 -10.33
CA GLN A 36 4.18 9.02 -9.40
C GLN A 36 3.40 8.87 -8.09
N MET A 37 2.61 9.88 -7.69
CA MET A 37 1.74 9.82 -6.51
C MET A 37 0.31 9.33 -6.85
N THR A 38 0.05 9.01 -8.11
CA THR A 38 -1.27 8.61 -8.61
C THR A 38 -1.30 7.11 -8.88
N GLN A 39 -2.20 6.40 -8.19
CA GLN A 39 -2.56 5.03 -8.49
C GLN A 39 -3.95 4.99 -9.13
N ILE A 40 -4.10 4.37 -10.29
CA ILE A 40 -5.38 4.23 -10.99
C ILE A 40 -5.84 2.78 -11.03
N GLU A 41 -7.14 2.57 -11.19
CA GLU A 41 -7.70 1.24 -11.45
C GLU A 41 -7.41 0.79 -12.90
N ARG A 42 -7.17 -0.51 -13.12
CA ARG A 42 -6.77 -1.05 -14.42
C ARG A 42 -7.75 -0.82 -15.57
N THR A 43 -9.05 -0.65 -15.31
CA THR A 43 -10.10 -0.43 -16.31
C THR A 43 -9.99 0.92 -16.99
N VAL A 44 -9.36 1.90 -16.34
CA VAL A 44 -9.08 3.23 -16.92
C VAL A 44 -7.63 3.36 -17.39
N ALA A 45 -6.79 2.36 -17.14
CA ALA A 45 -5.40 2.35 -17.59
C ALA A 45 -5.34 2.20 -19.11
N SER A 46 -4.59 3.08 -19.76
CA SER A 46 -4.42 3.10 -21.21
C SER A 46 -3.07 3.70 -21.59
N PRO A 47 -2.54 3.43 -22.79
CA PRO A 47 -1.31 4.08 -23.26
C PRO A 47 -1.36 5.61 -23.20
N ALA A 48 -2.55 6.21 -23.42
CA ALA A 48 -2.74 7.65 -23.27
C ALA A 48 -2.61 8.10 -21.81
N ALA A 49 -3.18 7.35 -20.86
CA ALA A 49 -3.06 7.68 -19.44
C ALA A 49 -1.59 7.71 -18.98
N PHE A 50 -0.79 6.71 -19.36
CA PHE A 50 0.63 6.67 -19.02
C PHE A 50 1.43 7.80 -19.68
N ARG A 51 1.16 8.09 -20.96
CA ARG A 51 1.87 9.13 -21.71
C ARG A 51 1.56 10.54 -21.18
N ASP A 52 0.28 10.81 -20.90
CA ASP A 52 -0.18 12.18 -20.64
C ASP A 52 -0.16 12.53 -19.14
N PHE A 53 -0.26 11.52 -18.26
CA PHE A 53 -0.32 11.73 -16.80
C PHE A 53 0.80 11.07 -16.00
N PHE A 54 1.75 10.38 -16.65
CA PHE A 54 2.93 9.80 -15.99
C PHE A 54 2.61 8.89 -14.79
N ILE A 55 1.49 8.16 -14.90
CA ILE A 55 0.94 7.28 -13.85
C ILE A 55 2.02 6.40 -13.24
N GLY A 56 2.17 6.45 -11.91
CA GLY A 56 3.17 5.69 -11.17
C GLY A 56 2.70 4.33 -10.68
N SER A 57 1.39 4.11 -10.58
CA SER A 57 0.85 2.83 -10.13
C SER A 57 -0.50 2.50 -10.75
N VAL A 58 -0.75 1.20 -10.89
CA VAL A 58 -2.04 0.64 -11.28
C VAL A 58 -2.44 -0.39 -10.24
N LEU A 59 -3.73 -0.56 -9.99
CA LEU A 59 -4.26 -1.65 -9.19
C LEU A 59 -5.43 -2.35 -9.89
N ASN A 60 -5.77 -3.55 -9.44
CA ASN A 60 -7.11 -4.10 -9.62
C ASN A 60 -7.87 -4.12 -8.30
N ALA A 61 -9.12 -3.67 -8.33
CA ALA A 61 -10.05 -3.90 -7.23
C ALA A 61 -10.46 -5.39 -7.18
N GLY A 62 -11.11 -5.80 -6.08
CA GLY A 62 -11.69 -7.14 -5.97
C GLY A 62 -12.65 -7.42 -7.12
N GLY A 63 -12.42 -8.53 -7.85
CA GLY A 63 -13.22 -8.91 -9.01
C GLY A 63 -12.88 -8.17 -10.31
N SER A 64 -11.99 -7.18 -10.30
CA SER A 64 -11.53 -6.49 -11.53
C SER A 64 -10.48 -7.33 -12.27
N ALA A 65 -10.89 -8.47 -12.79
CA ALA A 65 -10.05 -9.32 -13.63
C ALA A 65 -9.97 -8.79 -15.08
N PRO A 66 -8.91 -9.13 -15.85
CA PRO A 66 -8.85 -8.84 -17.29
C PRO A 66 -10.10 -9.34 -18.04
N PHE A 67 -10.54 -10.56 -17.70
CA PHE A 67 -11.74 -11.24 -18.16
C PHE A 67 -12.03 -12.44 -17.22
N GLU A 68 -13.17 -13.10 -17.40
CA GLU A 68 -13.56 -14.28 -16.60
C GLU A 68 -12.55 -15.43 -16.74
N ASP A 69 -12.23 -16.10 -15.64
CA ASP A 69 -11.26 -17.20 -15.58
C ASP A 69 -9.84 -16.88 -16.09
N ALA A 70 -9.44 -15.60 -16.10
CA ALA A 70 -8.10 -15.17 -16.48
C ALA A 70 -7.02 -15.84 -15.60
N LYS A 71 -6.09 -16.54 -16.24
CA LYS A 71 -4.96 -17.25 -15.61
C LYS A 71 -3.79 -16.31 -15.37
N SER A 72 -2.82 -16.74 -14.56
CA SER A 72 -1.63 -15.93 -14.24
C SER A 72 -0.92 -15.36 -15.49
N SER A 73 -0.84 -16.11 -16.59
CA SER A 73 -0.24 -15.61 -17.84
C SER A 73 -1.02 -14.43 -18.45
N ASP A 74 -2.35 -14.47 -18.41
CA ASP A 74 -3.20 -13.40 -18.96
C ASP A 74 -3.05 -12.11 -18.16
N TRP A 75 -2.93 -12.24 -16.84
CA TRP A 75 -2.61 -11.13 -15.94
C TRP A 75 -1.20 -10.58 -16.21
N ALA A 76 -0.20 -11.44 -16.38
CA ALA A 76 1.17 -11.03 -16.67
C ALA A 76 1.24 -10.26 -18.00
N ASP A 77 0.58 -10.74 -19.05
CA ASP A 77 0.53 -10.08 -20.37
C ASP A 77 -0.12 -8.69 -20.28
N MET A 78 -1.20 -8.54 -19.52
CA MET A 78 -1.85 -7.26 -19.27
C MET A 78 -0.90 -6.29 -18.55
N ILE A 79 -0.29 -6.73 -17.45
CA ILE A 79 0.61 -5.89 -16.64
C ILE A 79 1.85 -5.49 -17.45
N ASP A 80 2.42 -6.38 -18.24
CA ASP A 80 3.52 -6.08 -19.15
C ASP A 80 3.11 -5.04 -20.21
N GLY A 81 1.85 -5.06 -20.66
CA GLY A 81 1.29 -4.03 -21.55
C GLY A 81 1.29 -2.64 -20.92
N PHE A 82 0.87 -2.54 -19.66
CA PHE A 82 0.95 -1.30 -18.89
C PHE A 82 2.40 -0.88 -18.65
N GLN A 83 3.28 -1.82 -18.32
CA GLN A 83 4.69 -1.53 -18.09
C GLN A 83 5.38 -0.99 -19.35
N ARG A 84 5.15 -1.60 -20.51
CA ARG A 84 5.66 -1.10 -21.80
C ARG A 84 5.22 0.34 -22.07
N SER A 85 3.98 0.68 -21.72
CA SER A 85 3.44 2.04 -21.89
C SER A 85 4.13 3.05 -20.97
N ALA A 86 4.36 2.69 -19.70
CA ALA A 86 5.07 3.56 -18.74
C ALA A 86 6.55 3.75 -19.10
N LEU A 87 7.23 2.67 -19.51
CA LEU A 87 8.64 2.69 -19.90
C LEU A 87 8.91 3.49 -21.18
N ALA A 88 7.89 3.74 -22.01
CA ALA A 88 8.00 4.61 -23.19
C ALA A 88 8.01 6.12 -22.83
N SER A 89 7.80 6.49 -21.57
CA SER A 89 7.88 7.87 -21.10
C SER A 89 9.32 8.42 -21.13
N ARG A 90 9.46 9.75 -21.08
CA ARG A 90 10.75 10.46 -21.14
C ARG A 90 11.80 9.94 -20.14
N LEU A 91 11.39 9.60 -18.92
CA LEU A 91 12.26 9.11 -17.85
C LEU A 91 12.22 7.59 -17.70
N GLY A 92 11.36 6.89 -18.45
CA GLY A 92 11.23 5.43 -18.40
C GLY A 92 11.01 4.88 -16.99
N ILE A 93 10.23 5.58 -16.15
CA ILE A 93 9.96 5.14 -14.78
C ILE A 93 8.93 3.99 -14.84
N PRO A 94 9.24 2.79 -14.32
CA PRO A 94 8.30 1.68 -14.31
C PRO A 94 7.13 1.95 -13.36
N ILE A 95 5.96 1.41 -13.67
CA ILE A 95 4.85 1.36 -12.71
C ILE A 95 5.10 0.27 -11.66
N ILE A 96 4.48 0.45 -10.49
CA ILE A 96 4.21 -0.62 -9.54
C ILE A 96 2.75 -1.06 -9.65
N TYR A 97 2.50 -2.37 -9.76
CA TYR A 97 1.15 -2.93 -9.86
C TYR A 97 0.71 -3.56 -8.53
N GLY A 98 -0.43 -3.09 -8.00
CA GLY A 98 -1.01 -3.51 -6.71
C GLY A 98 -2.24 -4.41 -6.84
N THR A 99 -2.43 -5.33 -5.89
CA THR A 99 -3.64 -6.15 -5.79
C THR A 99 -3.92 -6.59 -4.35
N ASP A 100 -5.17 -6.90 -4.03
CA ASP A 100 -5.55 -7.54 -2.77
C ASP A 100 -5.21 -9.04 -2.79
N ALA A 101 -3.94 -9.39 -2.61
CA ALA A 101 -3.50 -10.78 -2.39
C ALA A 101 -3.54 -11.16 -0.89
N VAL A 102 -4.74 -11.12 -0.29
CA VAL A 102 -4.93 -11.15 1.18
C VAL A 102 -5.04 -12.55 1.80
N HIS A 103 -5.26 -13.58 0.99
CA HIS A 103 -5.29 -15.00 1.41
C HIS A 103 -4.86 -15.91 0.26
N GLY A 104 -3.70 -15.58 -0.33
CA GLY A 104 -3.29 -16.05 -1.65
C GLY A 104 -3.60 -15.02 -2.74
N ASN A 105 -3.23 -15.32 -3.99
CA ASN A 105 -3.46 -14.45 -5.15
C ASN A 105 -4.92 -14.56 -5.65
N ASN A 106 -5.86 -14.27 -4.76
CA ASN A 106 -7.27 -14.66 -4.80
C ASN A 106 -8.11 -14.08 -5.95
N ASN A 107 -7.63 -13.05 -6.66
CA ASN A 107 -8.31 -12.55 -7.87
C ASN A 107 -7.98 -13.39 -9.13
N VAL A 108 -6.92 -14.22 -9.09
CA VAL A 108 -6.45 -14.98 -10.25
C VAL A 108 -7.09 -16.36 -10.26
N TYR A 109 -7.68 -16.73 -11.39
CA TYR A 109 -8.28 -18.05 -11.53
C TYR A 109 -7.23 -19.15 -11.44
N GLY A 110 -7.52 -20.17 -10.61
CA GLY A 110 -6.62 -21.29 -10.37
C GLY A 110 -5.48 -21.02 -9.38
N ALA A 111 -5.41 -19.83 -8.78
CA ALA A 111 -4.48 -19.55 -7.68
C ALA A 111 -4.87 -20.29 -6.39
N THR A 112 -3.90 -20.54 -5.52
CA THR A 112 -4.15 -21.13 -4.21
C THR A 112 -4.91 -20.13 -3.34
N VAL A 113 -6.05 -20.57 -2.79
CA VAL A 113 -6.83 -19.80 -1.82
C VAL A 113 -6.58 -20.37 -0.43
N PHE A 114 -5.87 -19.63 0.40
CA PHE A 114 -5.61 -19.98 1.79
C PHE A 114 -6.80 -19.60 2.69
N CYS A 115 -6.83 -20.18 3.89
CA CYS A 115 -7.75 -19.72 4.92
C CYS A 115 -7.56 -18.23 5.22
N HIS A 116 -8.65 -17.50 5.47
CA HIS A 116 -8.56 -16.12 5.91
C HIS A 116 -7.91 -15.98 7.30
N ASN A 117 -7.49 -14.76 7.60
CA ASN A 117 -6.63 -14.42 8.73
C ASN A 117 -7.16 -14.90 10.08
N ILE A 118 -8.47 -14.88 10.32
CA ILE A 118 -9.02 -15.35 11.62
C ILE A 118 -8.73 -16.83 11.88
N ALA A 119 -8.78 -17.65 10.83
CA ALA A 119 -8.43 -19.07 10.92
C ALA A 119 -6.91 -19.25 11.02
N LEU A 120 -6.11 -18.42 10.34
CA LEU A 120 -4.65 -18.43 10.49
C LEU A 120 -4.24 -18.04 11.91
N GLY A 121 -4.89 -17.05 12.51
CA GLY A 121 -4.66 -16.67 13.90
C GLY A 121 -4.99 -17.80 14.86
N ALA A 122 -6.05 -18.59 14.60
CA ALA A 122 -6.40 -19.76 15.40
C ALA A 122 -5.30 -20.84 15.41
N THR A 123 -4.41 -20.86 14.41
CA THR A 123 -3.28 -21.81 14.38
C THR A 123 -2.18 -21.47 15.39
N ARG A 124 -2.06 -20.20 15.79
CA ARG A 124 -0.94 -19.69 16.60
C ARG A 124 0.44 -20.03 16.01
N ASP A 125 0.52 -20.19 14.69
CA ASP A 125 1.74 -20.59 13.98
C ASP A 125 2.22 -19.47 13.04
N ALA A 126 3.09 -18.60 13.59
CA ALA A 126 3.69 -17.52 12.82
C ALA A 126 4.59 -18.03 11.67
N ASP A 127 5.20 -19.22 11.78
CA ASP A 127 6.00 -19.76 10.69
C ASP A 127 5.13 -20.24 9.51
N LEU A 128 3.98 -20.86 9.81
CA LEU A 128 2.98 -21.17 8.80
C LEU A 128 2.54 -19.92 8.04
N VAL A 129 2.21 -18.83 8.74
CA VAL A 129 1.81 -17.56 8.11
C VAL A 129 2.94 -16.98 7.25
N ARG A 130 4.20 -17.05 7.71
CA ARG A 130 5.37 -16.64 6.92
C ARG A 130 5.49 -17.46 5.64
N ARG A 131 5.31 -18.79 5.71
CA ARG A 131 5.34 -19.69 4.54
C ARG A 131 4.18 -19.42 3.57
N ILE A 132 2.99 -19.11 4.07
CA ILE A 132 1.85 -18.67 3.26
C ILE A 132 2.19 -17.37 2.52
N GLY A 133 2.80 -16.39 3.20
CA GLY A 133 3.26 -15.16 2.56
C GLY A 133 4.28 -15.42 1.44
N ALA A 134 5.21 -16.36 1.65
CA ALA A 134 6.18 -16.74 0.63
C ALA A 134 5.53 -17.42 -0.59
N ALA A 135 4.57 -18.33 -0.38
CA ALA A 135 3.81 -18.94 -1.47
C ALA A 135 2.97 -17.90 -2.23
N THR A 136 2.28 -17.02 -1.50
CA THR A 136 1.48 -15.92 -2.06
C THR A 136 2.33 -15.00 -2.92
N ALA A 137 3.54 -14.64 -2.48
CA ALA A 137 4.46 -13.82 -3.26
C ALA A 137 4.83 -14.49 -4.60
N LEU A 138 5.11 -15.79 -4.60
CA LEU A 138 5.43 -16.51 -5.84
C LEU A 138 4.26 -16.52 -6.81
N GLU A 139 3.04 -16.77 -6.33
CA GLU A 139 1.84 -16.77 -7.17
C GLU A 139 1.49 -15.37 -7.69
N ALA A 140 1.68 -14.32 -6.88
CA ALA A 140 1.52 -12.94 -7.32
C ALA A 140 2.55 -12.55 -8.39
N ARG A 141 3.82 -12.96 -8.22
CA ARG A 141 4.85 -12.71 -9.23
C ARG A 141 4.63 -13.52 -10.51
N ALA A 142 4.05 -14.73 -10.42
CA ALA A 142 3.66 -15.51 -11.58
C ALA A 142 2.59 -14.81 -12.43
N SER A 143 1.80 -13.91 -11.85
CA SER A 143 0.83 -13.07 -12.56
C SER A 143 1.34 -11.66 -12.87
N GLY A 144 2.64 -11.38 -12.69
CA GLY A 144 3.25 -10.07 -12.95
C GLY A 144 3.02 -9.00 -11.86
N VAL A 145 2.34 -9.33 -10.75
CA VAL A 145 2.04 -8.38 -9.67
C VAL A 145 3.30 -8.02 -8.89
N HIS A 146 3.38 -6.78 -8.38
CA HIS A 146 4.54 -6.27 -7.65
C HIS A 146 4.26 -6.00 -6.18
N TRP A 147 3.00 -5.70 -5.85
CA TRP A 147 2.59 -5.19 -4.55
C TRP A 147 1.30 -5.89 -4.09
N ALA A 148 1.38 -6.54 -2.93
CA ALA A 148 0.23 -7.13 -2.26
C ALA A 148 -0.27 -6.17 -1.18
N PHE A 149 -1.58 -5.86 -1.18
CA PHE A 149 -2.24 -5.10 -0.12
C PHE A 149 -2.50 -5.99 1.12
N ALA A 150 -1.44 -6.57 1.68
CA ALA A 150 -1.47 -7.48 2.83
C ALA A 150 -0.18 -7.36 3.66
N PRO A 151 -0.22 -7.65 4.98
CA PRO A 151 -1.37 -8.11 5.77
C PRO A 151 -2.34 -7.02 6.25
N CYS A 152 -3.61 -7.40 6.41
CA CYS A 152 -4.51 -6.71 7.34
C CYS A 152 -4.09 -7.06 8.78
N VAL A 153 -3.67 -6.05 9.55
CA VAL A 153 -3.18 -6.20 10.94
C VAL A 153 -4.13 -5.55 11.94
N ALA A 154 -5.41 -5.43 11.57
CA ALA A 154 -6.46 -5.00 12.45
C ALA A 154 -6.55 -5.92 13.68
N VAL A 155 -6.65 -5.30 14.86
CA VAL A 155 -6.97 -5.99 16.11
C VAL A 155 -8.48 -5.89 16.30
N LEU A 156 -9.15 -7.04 16.30
CA LEU A 156 -10.61 -7.13 16.30
C LEU A 156 -11.18 -6.68 17.65
N GLY A 157 -11.92 -5.57 17.67
CA GLY A 157 -12.65 -5.11 18.85
C GLY A 157 -14.09 -5.59 18.90
N ASP A 158 -14.74 -5.78 17.75
CA ASP A 158 -16.15 -6.20 17.67
C ASP A 158 -16.40 -7.15 16.48
N PRO A 159 -16.82 -8.40 16.72
CA PRO A 159 -17.03 -9.39 15.66
C PRO A 159 -18.21 -9.06 14.72
N ARG A 160 -19.05 -8.08 15.05
CA ARG A 160 -20.09 -7.56 14.14
C ARG A 160 -19.49 -6.86 12.92
N TRP A 161 -18.20 -6.48 12.98
CA TRP A 161 -17.51 -5.89 11.86
C TRP A 161 -17.42 -6.85 10.67
N GLY A 162 -17.87 -6.37 9.51
CA GLY A 162 -17.91 -7.16 8.28
C GLY A 162 -16.55 -7.65 7.77
N ARG A 163 -15.45 -7.09 8.29
CA ARG A 163 -14.07 -7.51 7.97
C ARG A 163 -13.39 -8.28 9.12
N SER A 164 -14.16 -8.76 10.08
CA SER A 164 -13.65 -9.54 11.22
C SER A 164 -12.83 -10.77 10.79
N TYR A 165 -13.18 -11.40 9.67
CA TYR A 165 -12.43 -12.52 9.12
C TYR A 165 -11.02 -12.16 8.61
N GLU A 166 -10.77 -10.89 8.30
CA GLU A 166 -9.46 -10.37 7.91
C GLU A 166 -8.57 -10.04 9.12
N CYS A 167 -9.09 -10.12 10.34
CA CYS A 167 -8.31 -9.98 11.57
C CYS A 167 -7.71 -11.34 11.95
N TYR A 168 -6.47 -11.36 12.43
CA TYR A 168 -5.91 -12.59 13.03
C TYR A 168 -6.51 -12.90 14.42
N GLY A 169 -7.09 -11.90 15.10
CA GLY A 169 -7.79 -12.05 16.35
C GLY A 169 -7.97 -10.72 17.09
N GLU A 170 -8.43 -10.81 18.34
CA GLU A 170 -8.65 -9.67 19.24
C GLU A 170 -7.45 -9.33 20.13
N ASP A 171 -6.46 -10.23 20.22
CA ASP A 171 -5.25 -10.02 21.03
C ASP A 171 -4.14 -9.33 20.21
N PRO A 172 -3.65 -8.14 20.61
CA PRO A 172 -2.57 -7.44 19.90
C PRO A 172 -1.27 -8.25 19.80
N GLY A 173 -0.97 -9.10 20.80
CA GLY A 173 0.21 -9.96 20.81
C GLY A 173 0.18 -10.99 19.71
N LEU A 174 -0.94 -11.72 19.60
CA LEU A 174 -1.22 -12.64 18.50
C LEU A 174 -1.12 -11.96 17.13
N VAL A 175 -1.81 -10.83 16.94
CA VAL A 175 -1.80 -10.13 15.64
C VAL A 175 -0.37 -9.71 15.29
N SER A 176 0.40 -9.26 16.28
CA SER A 176 1.83 -8.92 16.16
C SER A 176 2.69 -10.11 15.72
N GLU A 177 2.42 -11.32 16.21
CA GLU A 177 3.12 -12.55 15.77
C GLU A 177 2.79 -12.91 14.31
N MET A 178 1.54 -12.76 13.90
CA MET A 178 1.08 -13.07 12.54
C MET A 178 1.57 -12.07 11.48
N THR A 179 2.17 -10.95 11.89
CA THR A 179 2.85 -10.03 10.97
C THR A 179 4.03 -10.68 10.22
N SER A 180 4.44 -11.90 10.59
CA SER A 180 5.41 -12.73 9.86
C SER A 180 5.08 -12.90 8.36
N LEU A 181 3.81 -12.69 7.97
CA LEU A 181 3.40 -12.59 6.56
C LEU A 181 4.25 -11.58 5.78
N VAL A 182 4.64 -10.45 6.40
CA VAL A 182 5.47 -9.40 5.77
C VAL A 182 6.79 -9.97 5.28
N SER A 183 7.52 -10.68 6.14
CA SER A 183 8.80 -11.31 5.76
C SER A 183 8.60 -12.46 4.77
N GLY A 184 7.45 -13.15 4.82
CA GLY A 184 7.05 -14.11 3.79
C GLY A 184 6.97 -13.46 2.40
N LEU A 185 6.21 -12.36 2.31
CA LEU A 185 5.93 -11.61 1.09
C LEU A 185 7.17 -10.93 0.51
N GLN A 186 7.95 -10.26 1.36
CA GLN A 186 9.08 -9.41 0.96
C GLN A 186 10.43 -10.12 1.00
N GLY A 187 10.55 -11.20 1.77
CA GLY A 187 11.85 -11.73 2.23
C GLY A 187 12.31 -11.07 3.54
N GLU A 188 13.30 -11.66 4.19
CA GLU A 188 13.85 -11.16 5.44
C GLU A 188 14.92 -10.08 5.17
N PRO A 189 14.83 -8.91 5.82
CA PRO A 189 15.85 -7.88 5.70
C PRO A 189 17.19 -8.37 6.29
N PRO A 190 18.34 -8.02 5.68
CA PRO A 190 19.65 -8.23 6.29
C PRO A 190 19.74 -7.56 7.68
N VAL A 191 20.62 -8.07 8.53
CA VAL A 191 20.79 -7.57 9.92
C VAL A 191 21.15 -6.08 9.95
N GLU A 192 21.90 -5.61 8.96
CA GLU A 192 22.32 -4.23 8.77
C GLU A 192 21.25 -3.33 8.13
N HIS A 193 20.11 -3.87 7.72
CA HIS A 193 19.03 -3.08 7.14
C HIS A 193 18.44 -2.13 8.19
N PRO A 194 18.36 -0.82 7.90
CA PRO A 194 17.91 0.15 8.89
C PRO A 194 16.42 -0.03 9.21
N ASN A 195 16.10 0.01 10.52
CA ASN A 195 14.71 -0.10 10.99
C ASN A 195 13.81 0.98 10.38
N GLY A 196 12.58 0.60 10.04
CA GLY A 196 11.56 1.48 9.48
C GLY A 196 11.72 1.80 7.99
N TYR A 197 12.76 1.31 7.30
CA TYR A 197 12.94 1.47 5.85
C TYR A 197 12.34 0.30 5.07
N PRO A 198 11.83 0.54 3.85
CA PRO A 198 11.24 -0.49 3.01
C PRO A 198 12.29 -1.53 2.60
N PHE A 199 11.87 -2.80 2.53
CA PHE A 199 12.71 -3.90 2.08
C PHE A 199 11.92 -4.85 1.18
N VAL A 200 12.53 -5.29 0.09
CA VAL A 200 12.08 -6.43 -0.74
C VAL A 200 13.33 -7.12 -1.28
N ALA A 201 13.47 -8.43 -1.02
CA ALA A 201 14.72 -9.17 -1.27
C ALA A 201 15.03 -9.38 -2.76
N GLY A 202 14.04 -9.26 -3.66
CA GLY A 202 14.30 -9.37 -5.09
C GLY A 202 13.07 -9.69 -5.93
N SER A 203 13.31 -10.10 -7.17
CA SER A 203 12.29 -10.26 -8.21
C SER A 203 11.30 -11.41 -7.98
N ASN A 204 11.54 -12.32 -7.03
CA ASN A 204 10.61 -13.40 -6.66
C ASN A 204 9.78 -13.05 -5.42
N LYS A 205 9.81 -11.79 -4.97
CA LYS A 205 9.10 -11.25 -3.81
C LYS A 205 8.19 -10.10 -4.23
N VAL A 206 7.24 -9.75 -3.37
CA VAL A 206 6.32 -8.63 -3.57
C VAL A 206 6.45 -7.62 -2.42
N VAL A 207 6.18 -6.36 -2.72
CA VAL A 207 5.98 -5.30 -1.71
C VAL A 207 4.79 -5.68 -0.83
N ALA A 208 4.93 -5.59 0.49
CA ALA A 208 3.84 -5.81 1.44
C ALA A 208 3.22 -4.47 1.90
N CYS A 209 2.03 -4.56 2.47
CA CYS A 209 1.24 -3.43 2.96
C CYS A 209 0.63 -3.73 4.33
N ALA A 210 1.10 -3.06 5.39
CA ALA A 210 0.41 -3.12 6.68
C ALA A 210 -0.85 -2.24 6.61
N LYS A 211 -2.03 -2.82 6.84
CA LYS A 211 -3.31 -2.10 6.73
C LYS A 211 -4.33 -2.47 7.84
N HIS A 212 -5.29 -1.62 8.16
CA HIS A 212 -5.42 -0.22 7.74
C HIS A 212 -5.08 0.71 8.92
N PHE A 213 -4.08 1.56 8.73
CA PHE A 213 -3.54 2.40 9.78
C PHE A 213 -4.49 3.56 10.06
N VAL A 214 -5.07 3.72 11.25
CA VAL A 214 -5.03 2.79 12.39
C VAL A 214 -6.36 2.80 13.12
N GLY A 215 -6.64 1.69 13.81
CA GLY A 215 -7.85 1.53 14.63
C GLY A 215 -9.05 1.02 13.85
N ASP A 216 -8.86 0.53 12.62
CA ASP A 216 -9.91 -0.04 11.76
C ASP A 216 -10.71 -1.16 12.44
N GLY A 217 -10.06 -2.03 13.21
CA GLY A 217 -10.74 -3.09 13.98
C GLY A 217 -11.49 -2.62 15.24
N GLY A 218 -11.38 -1.35 15.63
CA GLY A 218 -11.92 -0.80 16.88
C GLY A 218 -13.14 0.11 16.73
N THR A 219 -13.80 0.12 15.57
CA THR A 219 -14.92 1.02 15.32
C THR A 219 -16.11 0.71 16.23
N ASP A 220 -16.82 1.76 16.67
CA ASP A 220 -17.99 1.61 17.55
C ASP A 220 -19.00 0.65 16.92
N LYS A 221 -19.38 -0.37 17.70
CA LYS A 221 -20.32 -1.45 17.31
C LYS A 221 -19.90 -2.24 16.06
N GLY A 222 -18.63 -2.20 15.67
CA GLY A 222 -18.13 -2.87 14.48
C GLY A 222 -18.64 -2.28 13.16
N VAL A 223 -19.05 -1.01 13.13
CA VAL A 223 -19.48 -0.37 11.89
C VAL A 223 -18.27 -0.20 10.96
N ASN A 224 -18.33 -0.76 9.75
CA ASN A 224 -17.25 -0.62 8.77
C ASN A 224 -17.04 0.86 8.43
N GLU A 225 -15.78 1.30 8.38
CA GLU A 225 -15.40 2.70 8.11
C GLU A 225 -15.94 3.70 9.15
N GLY A 226 -16.43 3.19 10.29
CA GLY A 226 -16.99 3.97 11.37
C GLY A 226 -15.95 4.73 12.20
N ASN A 227 -16.38 5.15 13.39
CA ASN A 227 -15.54 5.90 14.31
C ASN A 227 -14.99 5.00 15.42
N THR A 228 -13.67 4.96 15.58
CA THR A 228 -12.98 4.32 16.69
C THR A 228 -12.90 5.32 17.85
N ILE A 229 -13.65 5.03 18.93
CA ILE A 229 -13.74 5.89 20.11
C ILE A 229 -12.82 5.33 21.19
N ALA A 230 -11.63 5.90 21.30
CA ALA A 230 -10.60 5.39 22.20
C ALA A 230 -9.66 6.52 22.65
N SER A 231 -9.10 6.39 23.85
CA SER A 231 -7.98 7.25 24.25
C SER A 231 -6.77 6.99 23.33
N TYR A 232 -5.84 7.94 23.24
CA TYR A 232 -4.61 7.69 22.48
C TYR A 232 -3.79 6.55 23.08
N GLU A 233 -3.84 6.38 24.39
CA GLU A 233 -3.15 5.29 25.09
C GLU A 233 -3.74 3.92 24.74
N ASP A 234 -5.07 3.80 24.64
CA ASP A 234 -5.72 2.57 24.18
C ASP A 234 -5.41 2.30 22.70
N LEU A 235 -5.45 3.34 21.86
CA LEU A 235 -5.07 3.22 20.45
C LEU A 235 -3.62 2.70 20.31
N GLU A 236 -2.70 3.25 21.11
CA GLU A 236 -1.29 2.87 21.13
C GLU A 236 -1.06 1.47 21.72
N LYS A 237 -1.81 1.08 22.74
CA LYS A 237 -1.68 -0.21 23.40
C LYS A 237 -2.30 -1.35 22.59
N ILE A 238 -3.38 -1.09 21.86
CA ILE A 238 -4.19 -2.12 21.20
C ILE A 238 -3.90 -2.17 19.69
N HIS A 239 -4.01 -1.03 19.00
CA HIS A 239 -4.05 -1.02 17.53
C HIS A 239 -2.70 -0.70 16.86
N ILE A 240 -1.75 -0.10 17.59
CA ILE A 240 -0.41 0.22 17.07
C ILE A 240 0.61 -0.94 17.13
N PRO A 241 0.63 -1.86 18.12
CA PRO A 241 1.73 -2.83 18.28
C PRO A 241 2.03 -3.68 17.02
N PRO A 242 1.02 -4.15 16.24
CA PRO A 242 1.31 -4.88 15.01
C PRO A 242 2.09 -4.06 13.97
N TYR A 243 1.86 -2.74 13.88
CA TYR A 243 2.61 -1.88 12.96
C TYR A 243 4.09 -1.79 13.32
N LEU A 244 4.43 -1.75 14.62
CA LEU A 244 5.83 -1.79 15.05
C LEU A 244 6.54 -3.08 14.60
N LYS A 245 5.85 -4.22 14.63
CA LYS A 245 6.40 -5.49 14.13
C LYS A 245 6.54 -5.52 12.61
N CYS A 246 5.59 -4.94 11.88
CA CYS A 246 5.70 -4.79 10.42
C CYS A 246 6.90 -3.89 10.05
N LEU A 247 7.10 -2.78 10.76
CA LEU A 247 8.23 -1.86 10.53
C LEU A 247 9.58 -2.51 10.82
N ALA A 248 9.68 -3.32 11.88
CA ALA A 248 10.88 -4.08 12.20
C ALA A 248 11.25 -5.13 11.12
N GLN A 249 10.26 -5.57 10.34
CA GLN A 249 10.45 -6.47 9.19
C GLN A 249 10.67 -5.73 7.86
N GLY A 250 10.74 -4.40 7.89
CA GLY A 250 10.93 -3.58 6.70
C GLY A 250 9.71 -3.52 5.79
N VAL A 251 8.49 -3.54 6.34
CA VAL A 251 7.25 -3.39 5.53
C VAL A 251 7.37 -2.15 4.63
N SER A 252 7.09 -2.35 3.34
CA SER A 252 7.39 -1.32 2.34
C SER A 252 6.29 -0.26 2.22
N THR A 253 5.04 -0.59 2.57
CA THR A 253 3.91 0.34 2.50
C THR A 253 2.99 0.20 3.72
N VAL A 254 2.29 1.27 4.04
CA VAL A 254 1.22 1.30 5.05
C VAL A 254 0.01 1.97 4.42
N MET A 255 -1.14 1.33 4.47
CA MET A 255 -2.40 1.88 3.93
C MET A 255 -3.20 2.50 5.07
N ALA A 256 -3.63 3.74 4.91
CA ALA A 256 -4.46 4.42 5.90
C ALA A 256 -5.88 3.82 5.94
N SER A 257 -6.52 3.88 7.11
CA SER A 257 -7.89 3.47 7.31
C SER A 257 -8.87 4.52 6.83
N TYR A 258 -9.99 4.05 6.29
CA TYR A 258 -11.18 4.87 6.05
C TYR A 258 -11.86 5.34 7.35
N SER A 259 -11.65 4.62 8.46
CA SER A 259 -12.24 4.95 9.76
C SER A 259 -11.81 6.33 10.26
N SER A 260 -12.58 6.84 11.21
CA SER A 260 -12.20 7.99 12.03
C SER A 260 -11.67 7.55 13.39
N TRP A 261 -10.84 8.38 14.03
CA TRP A 261 -10.47 8.26 15.43
C TRP A 261 -11.00 9.48 16.19
N ASN A 262 -11.88 9.25 17.18
CA ASN A 262 -12.56 10.30 17.94
C ASN A 262 -13.18 11.40 17.04
N GLY A 263 -13.78 11.00 15.92
CA GLY A 263 -14.44 11.89 14.97
C GLY A 263 -13.54 12.45 13.86
N SER A 264 -12.21 12.31 13.97
CA SER A 264 -11.26 12.79 12.95
C SER A 264 -10.91 11.67 11.97
N ASN A 265 -11.15 11.89 10.67
CA ASN A 265 -10.84 10.92 9.62
C ASN A 265 -9.33 10.64 9.57
N VAL A 266 -8.93 9.37 9.57
CA VAL A 266 -7.51 9.01 9.60
C VAL A 266 -6.76 9.46 8.34
N HIS A 267 -7.39 9.47 7.16
CA HIS A 267 -6.75 9.93 5.92
C HIS A 267 -6.32 11.40 5.94
N SER A 268 -6.96 12.24 6.75
CA SER A 268 -6.60 13.67 6.90
C SER A 268 -5.93 13.97 8.24
N ASN A 269 -5.70 12.97 9.09
CA ASN A 269 -5.18 13.18 10.44
C ASN A 269 -3.64 13.32 10.45
N TYR A 270 -3.16 14.57 10.53
CA TYR A 270 -1.72 14.88 10.58
C TYR A 270 -0.99 14.22 11.75
N PHE A 271 -1.61 14.26 12.94
CA PHE A 271 -1.06 13.68 14.15
C PHE A 271 -0.80 12.19 13.95
N LEU A 272 -1.78 11.42 13.46
CA LEU A 272 -1.61 9.98 13.25
C LEU A 272 -0.64 9.65 12.11
N LEU A 273 -0.79 10.28 10.93
CA LEU A 273 -0.03 9.89 9.74
C LEU A 273 1.39 10.47 9.70
N THR A 274 1.64 11.62 10.33
CA THR A 274 2.97 12.24 10.36
C THR A 274 3.63 12.03 11.71
N GLU A 275 3.06 12.62 12.77
CA GLU A 275 3.72 12.67 14.08
C GLU A 275 3.81 11.27 14.71
N VAL A 276 2.78 10.43 14.53
CA VAL A 276 2.80 9.05 15.03
C VAL A 276 3.51 8.13 14.03
N LEU A 277 2.97 7.87 12.84
CA LEU A 277 3.51 6.85 11.94
C LEU A 277 4.95 7.12 11.47
N LYS A 278 5.26 8.34 11.01
CA LYS A 278 6.56 8.64 10.40
C LYS A 278 7.62 9.10 11.41
N GLU A 279 7.20 9.92 12.38
CA GLU A 279 8.10 10.51 13.35
C GLU A 279 8.28 9.59 14.57
N LYS A 280 7.21 9.26 15.30
CA LYS A 280 7.27 8.42 16.51
C LYS A 280 7.60 6.95 16.20
N LEU A 281 6.86 6.29 15.31
CA LEU A 281 7.09 4.88 14.94
C LEU A 281 8.26 4.72 13.97
N GLY A 282 8.65 5.81 13.29
CA GLY A 282 9.84 5.83 12.46
C GLY A 282 9.66 5.23 11.07
N PHE A 283 8.45 5.13 10.52
CA PHE A 283 8.25 4.69 9.13
C PHE A 283 8.93 5.64 8.15
N LYS A 284 9.84 5.11 7.33
CA LYS A 284 10.62 5.86 6.34
C LYS A 284 10.30 5.33 4.94
N ILE A 285 10.32 6.25 3.98
CA ILE A 285 10.26 5.90 2.54
C ILE A 285 11.62 6.14 1.87
N THR A 286 12.39 7.13 2.34
CA THR A 286 13.77 7.42 1.88
C THR A 286 14.60 8.01 3.03
N LYS A 287 15.93 7.96 2.95
CA LYS A 287 16.87 8.46 3.98
C LYS A 287 17.00 9.98 3.99
N LYS A 288 16.63 10.68 2.90
CA LYS A 288 17.03 12.09 2.69
C LYS A 288 15.98 13.09 2.23
N LEU A 289 14.70 12.74 2.12
CA LEU A 289 13.66 13.76 1.87
C LEU A 289 13.29 14.49 3.17
N LYS A 290 13.92 15.66 3.40
CA LYS A 290 13.37 16.67 4.31
C LYS A 290 12.14 17.27 3.63
N MET A 291 10.95 17.00 4.17
CA MET A 291 9.75 17.75 3.79
C MET A 291 9.99 19.23 4.09
N ILE A 292 9.91 20.09 3.08
CA ILE A 292 9.92 21.54 3.26
C ILE A 292 8.58 21.91 3.90
N LYS A 293 8.58 22.19 5.22
CA LYS A 293 7.40 22.74 5.91
C LYS A 293 7.02 24.06 5.23
N LYS A 294 5.86 24.13 4.58
CA LYS A 294 5.25 25.39 4.16
C LYS A 294 3.86 25.47 4.80
N ASN A 295 3.69 26.46 5.67
CA ASN A 295 2.44 26.72 6.38
C ASN A 295 1.32 27.03 5.38
N ALA A 296 0.23 26.28 5.44
CA ALA A 296 -1.05 26.64 4.84
C ALA A 296 -2.17 26.28 5.84
N SER A 297 -2.84 27.31 6.35
CA SER A 297 -4.04 27.21 7.20
C SER A 297 -5.28 27.41 6.33
N TYR A 298 -6.26 26.51 6.41
CA TYR A 298 -7.59 26.70 5.81
C TYR A 298 -8.68 26.06 6.69
N GLU A 299 -9.83 26.74 6.75
CA GLU A 299 -11.00 26.41 7.59
C GLU A 299 -11.88 25.32 6.96
N GLU A 300 -12.49 24.50 7.81
CA GLU A 300 -13.43 23.43 7.47
C GLU A 300 -14.80 23.99 7.05
N GLU A 301 -15.28 23.65 5.86
CA GLU A 301 -16.72 23.65 5.55
C GLU A 301 -17.20 22.20 5.35
N ASN A 302 -18.09 21.78 6.25
CA ASN A 302 -18.80 20.51 6.22
C ASN A 302 -20.01 20.62 5.28
N ASP A 303 -19.90 20.04 4.09
CA ASP A 303 -21.03 19.36 3.46
C ASP A 303 -20.51 18.39 2.38
N TYR A 304 -21.36 17.47 1.92
CA TYR A 304 -21.20 16.54 0.77
C TYR A 304 -20.75 15.10 1.07
N GLY A 305 -21.76 14.23 1.18
CA GLY A 305 -21.87 13.01 0.35
C GLY A 305 -21.02 11.80 0.75
N SER A 306 -21.53 10.99 1.67
CA SER A 306 -21.09 9.62 1.93
C SER A 306 -21.37 8.70 0.72
N ASN A 307 -20.41 8.61 -0.20
CA ASN A 307 -20.08 7.49 -1.10
C ASN A 307 -19.14 8.04 -2.19
N MET A 308 -17.91 7.54 -2.25
CA MET A 308 -16.86 7.99 -3.18
C MET A 308 -16.51 9.48 -3.11
N LEU A 309 -15.47 9.86 -2.35
CA LEU A 309 -14.73 11.09 -2.65
C LEU A 309 -13.23 10.97 -2.34
N MET A 310 -12.50 11.03 -3.44
CA MET A 310 -11.09 11.29 -3.62
C MET A 310 -10.75 12.71 -3.14
N PHE A 311 -9.74 12.88 -2.29
CA PHE A 311 -9.41 14.18 -1.66
C PHE A 311 -7.91 14.48 -1.78
N VAL A 312 -7.51 15.02 -2.93
CA VAL A 312 -6.10 15.28 -3.27
C VAL A 312 -5.48 16.42 -2.46
N VAL A 313 -6.25 17.42 -1.97
CA VAL A 313 -5.66 18.65 -1.39
C VAL A 313 -5.40 18.56 0.11
N LEU A 314 -6.29 17.97 0.90
CA LEU A 314 -6.10 17.80 2.36
C LEU A 314 -5.04 16.74 2.69
N ARG A 315 -4.88 15.73 1.82
CA ARG A 315 -3.97 14.59 1.99
C ARG A 315 -2.48 14.91 1.91
N TRP A 316 -2.10 16.00 1.22
CA TRP A 316 -0.69 16.39 1.11
C TRP A 316 -0.12 16.88 2.44
N ASN A 317 -0.92 17.58 3.24
CA ASN A 317 -0.49 18.00 4.58
C ASN A 317 -0.43 16.81 5.52
N SER A 318 -1.39 15.88 5.46
CA SER A 318 -1.37 14.63 6.23
C SER A 318 -0.37 13.59 5.71
N SER A 319 0.42 13.94 4.70
CA SER A 319 1.64 13.21 4.34
C SER A 319 1.37 11.86 3.64
N VAL A 320 0.21 11.69 3.00
CA VAL A 320 -0.09 10.53 2.14
C VAL A 320 0.74 10.61 0.86
N PHE A 321 1.42 9.52 0.50
CA PHE A 321 2.38 9.51 -0.61
C PHE A 321 1.83 8.99 -1.94
N MET A 322 0.81 8.16 -1.92
CA MET A 322 0.14 7.65 -3.10
C MET A 322 -1.35 7.62 -2.85
N GLU A 323 -2.11 8.14 -3.80
CA GLU A 323 -3.56 8.20 -3.74
C GLU A 323 -4.18 7.23 -4.75
N VAL A 324 -5.10 6.40 -4.27
CA VAL A 324 -5.97 5.60 -5.13
C VAL A 324 -7.04 6.51 -5.71
N VAL A 325 -7.03 6.62 -7.02
CA VAL A 325 -7.99 7.38 -7.81
C VAL A 325 -9.03 6.42 -8.35
N ASP A 326 -10.24 6.51 -7.82
CA ASP A 326 -11.37 5.75 -8.33
C ASP A 326 -12.17 6.61 -9.31
N PHE A 327 -12.60 6.00 -10.41
CA PHE A 327 -13.43 6.64 -11.42
C PHE A 327 -14.81 6.01 -11.34
N PRO A 328 -15.89 6.80 -11.25
CA PRO A 328 -17.23 6.23 -11.24
C PRO A 328 -17.39 5.36 -12.49
N GLN A 329 -17.71 4.07 -12.29
CA GLN A 329 -18.09 3.20 -13.38
C GLN A 329 -19.26 3.87 -14.10
N ARG A 330 -19.14 4.08 -15.42
CA ARG A 330 -20.30 4.44 -16.23
C ARG A 330 -21.29 3.29 -16.08
N VAL A 331 -22.33 3.51 -15.29
CA VAL A 331 -23.56 2.73 -15.40
C VAL A 331 -24.00 2.93 -16.85
N SER A 332 -23.95 1.87 -17.65
CA SER A 332 -24.61 1.87 -18.95
C SER A 332 -26.10 2.01 -18.67
N ASP A 333 -26.65 3.18 -18.98
CA ASP A 333 -28.09 3.34 -19.09
C ASP A 333 -28.55 2.49 -20.29
N ASP A 334 -29.05 1.29 -20.01
CA ASP A 334 -29.99 0.57 -20.87
C ASP A 334 -31.43 0.91 -20.45
#